data_AF-B7BHH4-F1
#
_entry.id   AF-B7BHH4-F1
#
_cell.length_a   1.000
_cell.length_b   1.000
_cell.length_c   1.000
_cell.angle_alpha   90.00
_cell.angle_beta   90.00
_cell.angle_gamma   90.00
#
_symmetry.space_group_name_H-M   'P 1'
#
loop_
_entity.id
_entity.type
_entity.pdbx_description
1 polymer ?
#
loop_
_entity_poly.entity_id
_entity_poly.type
_entity_poly.pdbx_seq_one_letter_code
_entity_poly.pdbx_strand_id
1 'polypeptide(L)'
;MNVSPLEIGKELNVTLTLDNTNEPISGSNTVSVTVNKDYNWVSLGTGTFADVLAFTEKPYNVEIQKADGFDRYRVMKPYEQGLKNDDGEWGNAVAATSCDYIEFWIKDGIIYYNKFFIGINYDGNASNAIYAHHPSDFAGISLVNNKQLDDKTFQLAPYYYIEALQGGFDYTGEGGSILITLP
;
A
#
# COMPACT_ATOMS: atom_id res chain seq x y z
N MET A 1 10.90 -29.91 -4.12
CA MET A 1 10.04 -29.46 -3.01
C MET A 1 8.67 -29.16 -3.58
N ASN A 2 7.61 -29.79 -3.09
CA ASN A 2 6.25 -29.47 -3.50
C ASN A 2 5.72 -28.34 -2.60
N VAL A 3 5.53 -27.16 -3.17
CA VAL A 3 5.07 -25.96 -2.44
C VAL A 3 3.57 -25.71 -2.62
N SER A 4 2.86 -26.64 -3.26
CA SER A 4 1.39 -26.61 -3.37
C SER A 4 0.64 -26.43 -2.04
N PRO A 5 1.13 -26.91 -0.88
CA PRO A 5 0.45 -26.70 0.40
C PRO A 5 0.58 -25.29 0.98
N LEU A 6 1.42 -24.40 0.43
CA LEU A 6 1.55 -23.03 0.95
C LEU A 6 0.26 -22.24 0.71
N GLU A 7 -0.26 -21.65 1.78
CA GLU A 7 -1.29 -20.63 1.71
C GLU A 7 -0.75 -19.38 0.97
N ILE A 8 -1.59 -18.80 0.12
CA ILE A 8 -1.25 -17.59 -0.64
C ILE A 8 -0.98 -16.44 0.34
N GLY A 9 0.11 -15.69 0.12
CA GLY A 9 0.52 -14.59 0.99
C GLY A 9 1.26 -15.01 2.26
N LYS A 10 1.69 -16.26 2.37
CA LYS A 10 2.58 -16.74 3.44
C LYS A 10 3.99 -17.00 2.93
N GLU A 11 4.97 -16.65 3.75
CA GLU A 11 6.36 -17.04 3.56
C GLU A 11 6.62 -18.38 4.27
N LEU A 12 7.26 -19.31 3.57
CA LEU A 12 7.81 -20.53 4.16
C LEU A 12 9.33 -20.45 4.10
N ASN A 13 9.95 -20.41 5.27
CA ASN A 13 11.39 -20.58 5.40
C ASN A 13 11.70 -22.08 5.41
N VAL A 14 12.39 -22.57 4.38
CA VAL A 14 12.81 -23.96 4.30
C VAL A 14 14.32 -24.04 4.46
N THR A 15 14.77 -24.88 5.38
CA THR A 15 16.19 -25.22 5.51
C THR A 15 16.43 -26.55 4.82
N LEU A 16 17.23 -26.53 3.76
CA LEU A 16 17.72 -27.75 3.12
C LEU A 16 19.05 -28.12 3.79
N THR A 17 19.16 -29.38 4.21
CA THR A 17 20.39 -29.96 4.76
C THR A 17 20.89 -31.00 3.77
N LEU A 18 22.14 -30.90 3.34
CA LEU A 18 22.78 -31.92 2.51
C LEU A 18 23.25 -33.08 3.40
N ASP A 19 22.97 -34.33 2.99
CA ASP A 19 23.43 -35.51 3.74
C ASP A 19 24.96 -35.59 3.78
N ASN A 20 25.50 -35.85 4.97
CA ASN A 20 26.92 -35.73 5.31
C ASN A 20 27.79 -36.88 4.75
N THR A 21 27.56 -37.37 3.54
CA THR A 21 28.37 -38.46 2.98
C THR A 21 29.80 -38.05 2.62
N ASN A 22 30.14 -36.76 2.71
CA ASN A 22 31.51 -36.23 2.78
C ASN A 22 31.49 -34.89 3.52
N GLU A 23 32.04 -34.81 4.74
CA GLU A 23 32.10 -33.56 5.50
C GLU A 23 32.98 -32.51 4.78
N PRO A 24 32.50 -31.28 4.56
CA PRO A 24 33.34 -30.20 4.03
C PRO A 24 34.38 -29.79 5.07
N ILE A 25 35.65 -29.74 4.67
CA ILE A 25 36.79 -29.37 5.55
C ILE A 25 36.63 -27.95 6.15
N SER A 26 35.81 -27.09 5.53
CA SER A 26 35.12 -25.98 6.19
C SER A 26 33.95 -25.51 5.33
N GLY A 27 32.75 -25.41 5.89
CA GLY A 27 31.56 -24.86 5.21
C GLY A 27 30.27 -25.27 5.91
N SER A 28 29.20 -24.51 5.71
CA SER A 28 27.85 -24.89 6.16
C SER A 28 27.26 -25.94 5.23
N ASN A 29 26.71 -27.02 5.78
CA ASN A 29 25.94 -28.04 5.04
C ASN A 29 24.44 -27.69 4.94
N THR A 30 24.05 -26.51 5.44
CA THR A 30 22.68 -26.01 5.38
C THR A 30 22.57 -24.81 4.44
N VAL A 31 21.46 -24.77 3.69
CA VAL A 31 21.02 -23.58 2.96
C VAL A 31 19.58 -23.27 3.36
N SER A 32 19.30 -22.01 3.69
CA SER A 32 17.94 -21.53 3.95
C SER A 32 17.40 -20.87 2.69
N VAL A 33 16.20 -21.27 2.27
CA VAL A 33 15.47 -20.72 1.13
C VAL A 33 14.11 -20.25 1.62
N THR A 34 13.79 -18.99 1.39
CA THR A 34 12.44 -18.46 1.61
C THR A 34 11.63 -18.65 0.34
N VAL A 35 10.46 -19.27 0.47
CA VAL A 35 9.50 -19.43 -0.64
C VAL A 35 8.19 -18.76 -0.26
N ASN A 36 7.76 -17.79 -1.06
CA ASN A 36 6.46 -17.14 -0.97
C ASN A 36 5.57 -17.57 -2.13
N LYS A 37 4.28 -17.75 -1.87
CA LYS A 37 3.27 -17.86 -2.92
C LYS A 37 2.56 -16.52 -3.04
N ASP A 38 2.92 -15.76 -4.06
CA ASP A 38 2.33 -14.44 -4.31
C ASP A 38 0.83 -14.55 -4.64
N TYR A 39 0.11 -13.49 -4.32
CA TYR A 39 -1.28 -13.33 -4.75
C TYR A 39 -1.35 -13.28 -6.27
N ASN A 40 -2.31 -14.02 -6.84
CA ASN A 40 -2.71 -13.83 -8.22
C ASN A 40 -3.63 -12.61 -8.28
N TRP A 41 -3.21 -11.55 -8.97
CA TRP A 41 -3.97 -10.31 -9.08
C TRP A 41 -4.78 -10.30 -10.37
N VAL A 42 -6.09 -10.14 -10.22
CA VAL A 42 -7.04 -10.10 -11.34
C VAL A 42 -7.57 -8.68 -11.47
N SER A 43 -7.48 -8.12 -12.68
CA SER A 43 -8.08 -6.82 -12.97
C SER A 43 -9.59 -6.88 -12.83
N LEU A 44 -10.17 -5.95 -12.07
CA LEU A 44 -11.61 -5.74 -11.98
C LEU A 44 -12.11 -4.76 -13.05
N GLY A 45 -11.20 -4.01 -13.68
CA GLY A 45 -11.50 -2.94 -14.63
C GLY A 45 -11.20 -1.55 -14.06
N THR A 46 -11.83 -0.53 -14.65
CA THR A 46 -11.61 0.88 -14.31
C THR A 46 -12.54 1.34 -13.19
N GLY A 47 -11.97 1.66 -12.04
CA GLY A 47 -12.66 2.33 -10.93
C GLY A 47 -12.21 3.78 -10.80
N THR A 48 -12.47 4.39 -9.65
CA THR A 48 -12.04 5.76 -9.35
C THR A 48 -11.23 5.86 -8.06
N PHE A 49 -10.26 6.76 -8.02
CA PHE A 49 -9.47 7.12 -6.85
C PHE A 49 -9.51 8.63 -6.63
N ALA A 50 -9.76 9.05 -5.40
CA ALA A 50 -9.66 10.44 -4.97
C ALA A 50 -8.82 10.58 -3.71
N ASP A 51 -8.00 11.63 -3.63
CA ASP A 51 -7.23 12.02 -2.45
C ASP A 51 -7.39 13.52 -2.22
N VAL A 52 -7.91 13.90 -1.05
CA VAL A 52 -8.24 15.28 -0.70
C VAL A 52 -6.99 16.15 -0.59
N LEU A 53 -5.91 15.64 0.01
CA LEU A 53 -4.67 16.40 0.16
C LEU A 53 -3.98 16.58 -1.20
N ALA A 54 -3.94 15.54 -2.02
CA ALA A 54 -3.15 15.58 -3.25
C ALA A 54 -3.81 16.38 -4.38
N PHE A 55 -5.15 16.38 -4.49
CA PHE A 55 -5.84 17.04 -5.60
C PHE A 55 -7.33 17.38 -5.32
N THR A 56 -7.64 17.82 -4.09
CA THR A 56 -8.90 18.50 -3.73
C THR A 56 -10.17 17.71 -4.10
N GLU A 57 -10.19 16.41 -3.77
CA GLU A 57 -11.33 15.49 -3.97
C GLU A 57 -11.67 15.09 -5.42
N LYS A 58 -10.95 15.59 -6.43
CA LYS A 58 -11.24 15.28 -7.84
C LYS A 58 -10.93 13.81 -8.17
N PRO A 59 -11.92 12.97 -8.54
CA PRO A 59 -11.67 11.55 -8.78
C PRO A 59 -10.96 11.30 -10.11
N TYR A 60 -10.09 10.31 -10.11
CA TYR A 60 -9.32 9.84 -11.26
C TYR A 60 -9.63 8.40 -11.60
N ASN A 61 -9.75 8.12 -12.91
CA ASN A 61 -9.92 6.76 -13.40
C ASN A 61 -8.63 5.97 -13.21
N VAL A 62 -8.74 4.82 -12.55
CA VAL A 62 -7.60 3.96 -12.21
C VAL A 62 -7.97 2.51 -12.45
N GLU A 63 -6.99 1.68 -12.79
CA GLU A 63 -7.20 0.24 -12.77
C GLU A 63 -7.28 -0.24 -11.33
N ILE A 64 -8.32 -1.04 -11.04
CA ILE A 64 -8.44 -1.76 -9.77
C ILE A 64 -8.17 -3.24 -10.00
N GLN A 65 -7.33 -3.83 -9.15
CA GLN A 65 -7.08 -5.27 -9.14
C GLN A 65 -7.55 -5.87 -7.81
N LYS A 66 -7.97 -7.13 -7.83
CA LYS A 66 -8.29 -7.92 -6.63
C LYS A 66 -7.44 -9.18 -6.58
N ALA A 67 -6.95 -9.51 -5.40
CA ALA A 67 -6.28 -10.78 -5.16
C ALA A 67 -7.29 -11.92 -5.23
N ASP A 68 -7.04 -12.91 -6.08
CA ASP A 68 -7.95 -14.03 -6.30
C ASP A 68 -8.22 -14.80 -5.00
N GLY A 69 -9.50 -14.86 -4.60
CA GLY A 69 -9.94 -15.50 -3.36
C GLY A 69 -9.80 -14.66 -2.08
N PHE A 70 -9.41 -13.38 -2.15
CA PHE A 70 -9.21 -12.53 -0.97
C PHE A 70 -9.85 -11.14 -1.13
N ASP A 71 -10.38 -10.58 -0.04
CA ASP A 71 -10.79 -9.16 0.04
C ASP A 71 -9.58 -8.25 0.25
N ARG A 72 -8.71 -8.28 -0.77
CA ARG A 72 -7.47 -7.53 -0.86
C ARG A 72 -7.36 -6.98 -2.28
N TYR A 73 -7.05 -5.69 -2.36
CA TYR A 73 -7.20 -4.89 -3.57
C TYR A 73 -5.94 -4.08 -3.84
N ARG A 74 -5.72 -3.76 -5.11
CA ARG A 74 -4.72 -2.78 -5.55
C ARG A 74 -5.38 -1.68 -6.36
N VAL A 75 -5.04 -0.45 -6.03
CA VAL A 75 -5.31 0.73 -6.85
C VAL A 75 -4.06 1.04 -7.62
N MET A 76 -4.08 0.89 -8.95
CA MET A 76 -2.87 1.03 -9.76
C MET A 76 -2.63 2.49 -10.14
N LYS A 77 -1.37 2.94 -9.96
CA LYS A 77 -0.89 4.29 -10.30
C LYS A 77 -1.83 5.43 -9.85
N PRO A 78 -2.25 5.44 -8.57
CA PRO A 78 -3.37 6.28 -8.11
C PRO A 78 -3.12 7.78 -8.29
N TYR A 79 -1.86 8.21 -8.25
CA TYR A 79 -1.47 9.62 -8.29
C TYR A 79 -0.96 10.09 -9.67
N GLU A 80 -0.78 9.19 -10.65
CA GLU A 80 -0.10 9.52 -11.93
C GLU A 80 -0.79 10.66 -12.69
N GLN A 81 -2.12 10.61 -12.81
CA GLN A 81 -2.86 11.62 -13.56
C GLN A 81 -3.11 12.89 -12.75
N GLY A 82 -3.46 12.77 -11.46
CA GLY A 82 -3.73 13.91 -10.58
C GLY A 82 -2.53 14.81 -10.39
N LEU A 83 -1.36 14.23 -10.12
CA LEU A 83 -0.12 14.99 -9.97
C LEU A 83 0.38 15.59 -11.28
N LYS A 84 0.16 14.90 -12.42
CA LYS A 84 0.50 15.45 -13.74
C LYS A 84 -0.29 16.72 -14.06
N ASN A 85 -1.54 16.78 -13.61
CA ASN A 85 -2.40 17.95 -13.79
C ASN A 85 -2.16 19.03 -12.72
N ASP A 86 -1.47 18.68 -11.63
CA ASP A 86 -1.22 19.54 -10.47
C ASP A 86 -2.50 20.18 -9.90
N ASP A 87 -3.60 19.40 -9.83
CA ASP A 87 -4.89 19.90 -9.32
C ASP A 87 -4.88 20.24 -7.81
N GLY A 88 -3.84 19.82 -7.09
CA GLY A 88 -3.58 20.25 -5.72
C GLY A 88 -2.74 21.52 -5.61
N GLU A 89 -2.34 22.10 -6.75
CA GLU A 89 -1.49 23.32 -6.83
C GLU A 89 -0.17 23.20 -6.06
N TRP A 90 0.43 22.01 -6.09
CA TRP A 90 1.67 21.69 -5.39
C TRP A 90 2.91 22.23 -6.11
N GLY A 91 2.83 22.53 -7.40
CA GLY A 91 3.90 23.16 -8.17
C GLY A 91 5.21 22.40 -8.10
N ASN A 92 6.26 23.02 -7.57
CA ASN A 92 7.59 22.40 -7.44
C ASN A 92 7.66 21.31 -6.37
N ALA A 93 6.61 21.11 -5.57
CA ALA A 93 6.52 20.03 -4.60
C ALA A 93 6.15 18.68 -5.25
N VAL A 94 5.61 18.66 -6.47
CA VAL A 94 5.31 17.42 -7.19
C VAL A 94 6.61 16.66 -7.51
N ALA A 95 6.70 15.43 -7.02
CA ALA A 95 7.84 14.56 -7.27
C ALA A 95 7.75 13.91 -8.66
N ALA A 96 8.90 13.43 -9.16
CA ALA A 96 8.95 12.72 -10.44
C ALA A 96 8.24 11.36 -10.44
N THR A 97 7.97 10.79 -9.26
CA THR A 97 7.33 9.49 -9.08
C THR A 97 6.36 9.54 -7.89
N SER A 98 5.45 8.58 -7.84
CA SER A 98 4.56 8.28 -6.72
C SER A 98 4.52 6.77 -6.54
N CYS A 99 3.70 6.24 -5.61
CA CYS A 99 3.53 4.80 -5.50
C CYS A 99 2.99 4.16 -6.79
N ASP A 100 3.51 2.98 -7.15
CA ASP A 100 3.02 2.22 -8.30
C ASP A 100 1.62 1.67 -8.07
N TYR A 101 1.27 1.40 -6.81
CA TYR A 101 -0.05 1.00 -6.38
C TYR A 101 -0.25 1.26 -4.88
N ILE A 102 -1.51 1.34 -4.47
CA ILE A 102 -1.93 1.22 -3.07
C ILE A 102 -2.52 -0.17 -2.90
N GLU A 103 -1.98 -0.95 -1.96
CA GLU A 103 -2.54 -2.25 -1.57
C GLU A 103 -3.30 -2.12 -0.26
N PHE A 104 -4.56 -2.54 -0.25
CA PHE A 104 -5.40 -2.52 0.96
C PHE A 104 -6.21 -3.80 1.11
N TRP A 105 -6.58 -4.13 2.35
CA TRP A 105 -7.39 -5.31 2.67
C TRP A 105 -8.30 -5.04 3.85
N ILE A 106 -9.36 -5.84 3.96
CA ILE A 106 -10.35 -5.71 5.02
C ILE A 106 -10.06 -6.75 6.11
N LYS A 107 -10.06 -6.31 7.37
CA LYS A 107 -9.95 -7.19 8.53
C LYS A 107 -10.82 -6.64 9.65
N ASP A 108 -11.76 -7.46 10.14
CA ASP A 108 -12.67 -7.11 11.24
C ASP A 108 -13.46 -5.81 11.00
N GLY A 109 -13.83 -5.55 9.74
CA GLY A 109 -14.57 -4.34 9.31
C GLY A 109 -13.70 -3.08 9.17
N ILE A 110 -12.40 -3.16 9.45
CA ILE A 110 -11.43 -2.09 9.28
C ILE A 110 -10.59 -2.35 8.03
N ILE A 111 -10.32 -1.30 7.27
CA ILE A 111 -9.42 -1.35 6.12
C ILE A 111 -7.99 -1.08 6.60
N TYR A 112 -7.08 -1.95 6.21
CA TYR A 112 -5.64 -1.79 6.42
C TYR A 112 -4.94 -1.61 5.07
N TYR A 113 -3.83 -0.88 5.08
CA TYR A 113 -2.96 -0.69 3.93
C TYR A 113 -1.53 -0.46 4.39
N ASN A 114 -0.57 -0.71 3.50
CA ASN A 114 0.83 -0.38 3.74
C ASN A 114 1.05 1.12 3.55
N LYS A 115 2.04 1.70 4.24
CA LYS A 115 2.44 3.08 3.96
C LYS A 115 2.81 3.25 2.48
N PHE A 116 2.45 4.38 1.88
CA PHE A 116 2.77 4.67 0.48
C PHE A 116 3.12 6.13 0.27
N PHE A 117 4.03 6.37 -0.69
CA PHE A 117 4.42 7.71 -1.09
C PHE A 117 3.36 8.33 -1.99
N ILE A 118 2.87 9.52 -1.64
CA ILE A 118 1.79 10.17 -2.42
C ILE A 118 2.32 10.97 -3.63
N GLY A 119 3.64 11.03 -3.82
CA GLY A 119 4.25 11.78 -4.93
C GLY A 119 4.44 13.27 -4.68
N ILE A 120 4.38 13.72 -3.42
CA ILE A 120 4.56 15.12 -3.03
C ILE A 120 5.69 15.24 -2.01
N ASN A 121 6.61 16.17 -2.25
CA ASN A 121 7.72 16.53 -1.39
C ASN A 121 7.43 17.88 -0.73
N TYR A 122 7.22 17.91 0.59
CA TYR A 122 6.90 19.13 1.31
C TYR A 122 7.99 20.20 1.11
N ASP A 123 7.55 21.44 0.83
CA ASP A 123 8.41 22.58 0.44
C ASP A 123 9.31 22.32 -0.80
N GLY A 124 8.97 21.34 -1.64
CA GLY A 124 9.81 20.96 -2.79
C GLY A 124 11.11 20.25 -2.43
N ASN A 125 11.27 19.82 -1.17
CA ASN A 125 12.47 19.13 -0.70
C ASN A 125 12.26 17.61 -0.71
N ALA A 126 13.02 16.89 -1.53
CA ALA A 126 12.96 15.42 -1.62
C ALA A 126 13.24 14.69 -0.29
N SER A 127 13.90 15.34 0.68
CA SER A 127 14.09 14.80 2.03
C SER A 127 12.80 14.83 2.87
N ASN A 128 11.82 15.63 2.45
CA ASN A 128 10.55 15.84 3.12
C ASN A 128 9.39 15.19 2.34
N ALA A 129 9.62 13.99 1.81
CA ALA A 129 8.59 13.21 1.13
C ALA A 129 7.38 12.96 2.06
N ILE A 130 6.18 13.18 1.55
CA ILE A 130 4.92 12.96 2.27
C ILE A 130 4.45 11.52 2.02
N TYR A 131 4.30 10.75 3.09
CA TYR A 131 3.76 9.38 3.03
C TYR A 131 2.39 9.33 3.69
N ALA A 132 1.46 8.60 3.09
CA ALA A 132 0.23 8.23 3.77
C ALA A 132 0.51 7.03 4.68
N HIS A 133 0.38 7.22 5.98
CA HIS A 133 0.50 6.17 6.98
C HIS A 133 -0.88 5.71 7.46
N HIS A 134 -0.99 4.41 7.71
CA HIS A 134 -2.18 3.89 8.36
C HIS A 134 -2.22 4.36 9.82
N PRO A 135 -3.38 4.76 10.37
CA PRO A 135 -3.43 5.33 11.72
C PRO A 135 -2.95 4.40 12.83
N SER A 136 -2.92 3.08 12.60
CA SER A 136 -2.37 2.10 13.55
C SER A 136 -0.87 2.26 13.80
N ASP A 137 -0.16 2.98 12.94
CA ASP A 137 1.27 3.28 13.13
C ASP A 137 1.48 4.25 14.31
N PHE A 138 0.41 4.90 14.79
CA PHE A 138 0.45 5.93 15.82
C PHE A 138 -0.38 5.53 17.04
N ALA A 139 0.12 5.85 18.23
CA ALA A 139 -0.58 5.55 19.47
C ALA A 139 -1.80 6.47 19.66
N GLY A 140 -2.94 5.88 20.02
CA GLY A 140 -4.13 6.63 20.45
C GLY A 140 -5.00 7.19 19.31
N ILE A 141 -4.69 6.89 18.05
CA ILE A 141 -5.50 7.32 16.92
C ILE A 141 -6.59 6.29 16.60
N SER A 142 -7.81 6.76 16.33
CA SER A 142 -8.94 5.92 15.97
C SER A 142 -8.81 5.36 14.55
N LEU A 143 -9.21 4.11 14.35
CA LEU A 143 -9.17 3.44 13.04
C LEU A 143 -10.51 3.50 12.29
N VAL A 144 -11.57 4.01 12.93
CA VAL A 144 -12.98 3.86 12.50
C VAL A 144 -13.30 4.47 11.13
N ASN A 145 -12.46 5.39 10.65
CA ASN A 145 -12.62 6.03 9.35
C ASN A 145 -11.94 5.26 8.21
N ASN A 146 -11.22 4.17 8.49
CA ASN A 146 -10.72 3.25 7.48
C ASN A 146 -11.75 2.13 7.31
N LYS A 147 -12.75 2.36 6.45
CA LYS A 147 -13.94 1.51 6.37
C LYS A 147 -14.51 1.43 4.95
N GLN A 148 -15.25 0.37 4.71
CA GLN A 148 -16.10 0.26 3.54
C GLN A 148 -17.39 1.09 3.78
N LEU A 149 -17.74 1.96 2.83
CA LEU A 149 -18.93 2.82 2.91
C LEU A 149 -20.16 2.12 2.32
N ASP A 150 -19.97 1.39 1.24
CA ASP A 150 -20.97 0.59 0.54
C ASP A 150 -20.29 -0.56 -0.23
N ASP A 151 -21.04 -1.34 -1.00
CA ASP A 151 -20.54 -2.52 -1.71
C ASP A 151 -19.37 -2.24 -2.68
N LYS A 152 -19.17 -0.99 -3.10
CA LYS A 152 -18.13 -0.58 -4.06
C LYS A 152 -17.19 0.50 -3.55
N THR A 153 -17.53 1.23 -2.50
CA THR A 153 -16.77 2.40 -2.06
C THR A 153 -16.00 2.11 -0.77
N PHE A 154 -14.70 2.34 -0.81
CA PHE A 154 -13.78 2.23 0.30
C PHE A 154 -13.23 3.59 0.69
N GLN A 155 -13.07 3.80 1.99
CA GLN A 155 -12.51 5.02 2.56
C GLN A 155 -11.23 4.70 3.32
N LEU A 156 -10.15 5.41 2.98
CA LEU A 156 -8.93 5.44 3.80
C LEU A 156 -8.81 6.81 4.45
N ALA A 157 -8.41 6.83 5.72
CA ALA A 157 -8.18 8.03 6.50
C ALA A 157 -6.73 8.00 7.01
N PRO A 158 -5.75 8.44 6.19
CA PRO A 158 -4.35 8.38 6.52
C PRO A 158 -3.90 9.51 7.45
N TYR A 159 -2.79 9.30 8.13
CA TYR A 159 -1.94 10.40 8.56
C TYR A 159 -0.92 10.64 7.44
N TYR A 160 -0.99 11.79 6.75
CA TYR A 160 0.05 12.21 5.82
C TYR A 160 1.28 12.71 6.58
N TYR A 161 2.27 11.85 6.74
CA TYR A 161 3.41 12.05 7.63
C TYR A 161 4.70 12.30 6.84
N ILE A 162 5.52 13.20 7.36
CA ILE A 162 6.84 13.56 6.84
C ILE A 162 7.86 13.07 7.86
N GLU A 163 8.46 11.91 7.60
CA GLU A 163 9.34 11.22 8.56
C GLU A 163 10.51 12.11 9.02
N ALA A 164 11.12 12.87 8.09
CA ALA A 164 12.24 13.76 8.38
C ALA A 164 11.90 14.92 9.36
N LEU A 165 10.63 15.33 9.41
CA LEU A 165 10.15 16.41 10.27
C LEU A 165 9.48 15.89 11.54
N GLN A 166 9.28 14.57 11.64
CA GLN A 166 8.52 13.93 12.72
C GLN A 166 7.13 14.56 12.93
N GLY A 167 6.44 14.86 11.82
CA GLY A 167 5.13 15.52 11.83
C GLY A 167 4.48 15.47 10.46
N GLY A 168 3.30 16.09 10.33
CA GLY A 168 2.57 16.13 9.06
C GLY A 168 1.13 16.57 9.24
N PHE A 169 0.26 16.10 8.35
CA PHE A 169 -1.15 16.45 8.30
C PHE A 169 -2.01 15.26 8.74
N ASP A 170 -2.69 15.42 9.87
CA ASP A 170 -3.56 14.40 10.44
C ASP A 170 -4.95 14.45 9.77
N TYR A 171 -5.20 13.50 8.88
CA TYR A 171 -6.50 13.29 8.22
C TYR A 171 -7.22 12.05 8.76
N THR A 172 -6.74 11.46 9.86
CA THR A 172 -7.28 10.21 10.41
C THR A 172 -8.69 10.37 10.98
N GLY A 173 -9.01 11.59 11.45
CA GLY A 173 -10.34 11.98 11.91
C GLY A 173 -11.31 12.35 10.79
N GLU A 174 -10.81 12.58 9.57
CA GLU A 174 -11.61 13.01 8.44
C GLU A 174 -12.20 11.81 7.71
N GLY A 175 -13.52 11.81 7.52
CA GLY A 175 -14.16 10.86 6.63
C GLY A 175 -14.00 11.33 5.19
N GLY A 176 -13.45 10.47 4.33
CA GLY A 176 -13.40 10.71 2.88
C GLY A 176 -12.07 11.25 2.38
N SER A 177 -11.02 11.28 3.21
CA SER A 177 -9.68 11.77 2.84
C SER A 177 -9.12 11.08 1.60
N ILE A 178 -9.30 9.75 1.52
CA ILE A 178 -9.11 8.98 0.30
C ILE A 178 -10.36 8.16 0.04
N LEU A 179 -10.89 8.26 -1.19
CA LEU A 179 -12.02 7.47 -1.65
C LEU A 179 -11.63 6.60 -2.84
N ILE A 180 -11.98 5.33 -2.78
CA ILE A 180 -11.74 4.35 -3.84
C ILE A 180 -13.09 3.74 -4.19
N THR A 181 -13.47 3.78 -5.47
CA THR A 181 -14.71 3.15 -5.96
C THR A 181 -14.37 2.07 -6.97
N LEU A 182 -14.88 0.87 -6.76
CA LEU A 182 -14.74 -0.25 -7.69
C LEU A 182 -15.51 -0.01 -9.01
N PRO A 183 -15.13 -0.70 -10.10
CA PRO A 183 -15.86 -0.69 -11.38
C PRO A 183 -17.34 -1.07 -11.25
#